data_AF-A0A7S4KGD7-F1
#
_entry.id   AF-A0A7S4KGD7-F1
#
_cell.length_a   1.000
_cell.length_b   1.000
_cell.length_c   1.000
_cell.angle_alpha   90.00
_cell.angle_beta   90.00
_cell.angle_gamma   90.00
#
_symmetry.space_group_name_H-M   'P 1'
#
loop_
_entity.id
_entity.type
_entity.pdbx_description
1 polymer ?
#
loop_
_entity_poly.entity_id
_entity_poly.type
_entity_poly.pdbx_seq_one_letter_code
_entity_poly.pdbx_strand_id
1 'polypeptide(L)'
;MIKVDLPFGSYLTPEDAARNGVRLIKEGRVGAVKLEGGRQVVPQVRALVAAGIAVMGHIGLTPQSHAALGGYRVQGRTAEQARELLDAAAELQAAGCFGIVLEMVPAPVAALLTARLSVPTIGIGAGVGTSGQVQVFHDLLGLYDGKVPKFSRQFGALDAPISAALAEYARAVGERSFPAAAHSFSIAAQEMRALEASLKPTIIRADALEPHAAHRANGHHANGYYA
;
A
#
# COMPACT_ATOMS: atom_id res chain seq x y z
N MET A 1 14.24 1.42 9.53
CA MET A 1 14.74 1.05 8.18
C MET A 1 13.54 0.84 7.27
N ILE A 2 13.39 1.65 6.21
CA ILE A 2 12.30 1.50 5.23
C ILE A 2 12.67 0.33 4.30
N LYS A 3 11.73 -0.58 4.08
CA LYS A 3 11.84 -1.71 3.15
C LYS A 3 10.87 -1.48 2.01
N VAL A 4 11.29 -1.77 0.77
CA VAL A 4 10.43 -1.65 -0.41
C VAL A 4 10.43 -2.93 -1.21
N ASP A 5 9.28 -3.26 -1.77
CA ASP A 5 9.11 -4.43 -2.62
C ASP A 5 9.75 -4.21 -3.98
N LEU A 6 10.45 -5.22 -4.46
CA LEU A 6 10.66 -5.41 -5.88
C LEU A 6 9.32 -5.84 -6.50
N PRO A 7 8.72 -5.03 -7.39
CA PRO A 7 7.43 -5.36 -7.98
C PRO A 7 7.51 -6.58 -8.90
N PHE A 8 6.35 -7.17 -9.20
CA PHE A 8 6.23 -8.25 -10.19
C PHE A 8 6.91 -7.86 -11.51
N GLY A 9 7.67 -8.79 -12.09
CA GLY A 9 8.42 -8.57 -13.33
C GLY A 9 9.73 -7.77 -13.19
N SER A 10 10.02 -7.18 -12.03
CA SER A 10 11.26 -6.41 -11.82
C SER A 10 12.49 -7.24 -11.45
N TYR A 11 12.34 -8.55 -11.27
CA TYR A 11 13.41 -9.46 -10.84
C TYR A 11 13.36 -10.79 -11.59
N LEU A 12 13.01 -10.77 -12.89
CA LEU A 12 12.90 -11.97 -13.72
C LEU A 12 14.23 -12.71 -13.82
N THR A 13 15.33 -11.97 -13.99
CA THR A 13 16.69 -12.51 -13.96
C THR A 13 17.49 -11.94 -12.77
N PRO A 14 18.63 -12.56 -12.40
CA PRO A 14 19.53 -12.00 -11.40
C PRO A 14 20.05 -10.61 -11.76
N GLU A 15 20.25 -10.32 -13.05
CA GLU A 15 20.66 -9.00 -13.51
C GLU A 15 19.54 -7.96 -13.32
N ASP A 16 18.30 -8.31 -13.68
CA ASP A 16 17.14 -7.44 -13.47
C ASP A 16 16.98 -7.11 -11.99
N ALA A 17 17.08 -8.13 -11.14
CA ALA A 17 16.99 -7.98 -9.70
C ALA A 17 18.07 -7.01 -9.17
N ALA A 18 19.34 -7.22 -9.56
CA ALA A 18 20.43 -6.35 -9.13
C ALA A 18 20.25 -4.91 -9.62
N ARG A 19 19.94 -4.71 -10.91
CA ARG A 19 19.73 -3.39 -11.52
C ARG A 19 18.59 -2.63 -10.83
N ASN A 20 17.44 -3.28 -10.66
CA ASN A 20 16.27 -2.65 -10.06
C ASN A 20 16.43 -2.46 -8.54
N GLY A 21 17.10 -3.39 -7.86
CA GLY A 21 17.47 -3.26 -6.46
C GLY A 21 18.36 -2.04 -6.21
N VAL A 22 19.42 -1.85 -7.01
CA VAL A 22 20.30 -0.67 -6.90
C VAL A 22 19.52 0.63 -7.11
N ARG A 23 18.60 0.66 -8.09
CA ARG A 23 17.73 1.82 -8.31
C ARG A 23 16.85 2.11 -7.11
N LEU A 24 16.19 1.11 -6.52
CA LEU A 24 15.37 1.30 -5.32
C LEU A 24 16.18 1.85 -4.14
N ILE A 25 17.40 1.38 -3.93
CA ILE A 25 18.28 1.90 -2.86
C ILE A 25 18.65 3.37 -3.13
N LYS A 26 19.12 3.69 -4.34
CA LYS A 26 19.63 5.04 -4.68
C LYS A 26 18.53 6.08 -4.85
N GLU A 27 17.50 5.74 -5.60
CA GLU A 27 16.40 6.63 -5.97
C GLU A 27 15.32 6.64 -4.87
N GLY A 28 14.94 5.45 -4.37
CA GLY A 28 13.92 5.29 -3.34
C GLY A 28 14.40 5.58 -1.92
N ARG A 29 15.72 5.70 -1.70
CA ARG A 29 16.35 5.97 -0.40
C ARG A 29 15.94 4.97 0.69
N VAL A 30 15.83 3.70 0.30
CA VAL A 30 15.42 2.59 1.20
C VAL A 30 16.65 1.86 1.72
N GLY A 31 16.51 1.19 2.86
CA GLY A 31 17.63 0.46 3.48
C GLY A 31 17.68 -1.02 3.09
N ALA A 32 16.61 -1.55 2.49
CA ALA A 32 16.49 -2.94 2.11
C ALA A 32 15.39 -3.14 1.06
N VAL A 33 15.46 -4.26 0.34
CA VAL A 33 14.42 -4.69 -0.60
C VAL A 33 13.74 -5.98 -0.12
N LYS A 34 12.47 -6.19 -0.49
CA LYS A 34 11.76 -7.46 -0.34
C LYS A 34 11.43 -8.04 -1.71
N LEU A 35 11.55 -9.35 -1.88
CA LEU A 35 11.12 -10.05 -3.10
C LEU A 35 10.39 -11.34 -2.77
N GLU A 36 9.49 -11.74 -3.66
CA GLU A 36 8.62 -12.90 -3.49
C GLU A 36 9.12 -14.12 -4.26
N GLY A 37 9.15 -15.26 -3.58
CA GLY A 37 9.52 -16.55 -4.17
C GLY A 37 10.35 -17.40 -3.22
N GLY A 38 10.35 -18.72 -3.48
CA GLY A 38 11.15 -19.69 -2.73
C GLY A 38 12.47 -20.00 -3.44
N ARG A 39 12.75 -21.28 -3.68
CA ARG A 39 13.96 -21.77 -4.35
C ARG A 39 14.27 -21.06 -5.67
N GLN A 40 13.24 -20.79 -6.47
CA GLN A 40 13.38 -20.26 -7.83
C GLN A 40 13.97 -18.84 -7.90
N VAL A 41 13.91 -18.08 -6.79
CA VAL A 41 14.45 -16.71 -6.73
C VAL A 41 15.79 -16.62 -6.00
N VAL A 42 16.35 -17.75 -5.56
CA VAL A 42 17.66 -17.80 -4.88
C VAL A 42 18.78 -17.16 -5.72
N PRO A 43 18.87 -17.36 -7.05
CA PRO A 43 19.87 -16.67 -7.88
C PRO A 43 19.76 -15.14 -7.81
N GLN A 44 18.54 -14.61 -7.78
CA GLN A 44 18.24 -13.18 -7.68
C GLN A 44 18.63 -12.62 -6.31
N VAL A 45 18.30 -13.34 -5.23
CA VAL A 45 18.71 -12.99 -3.86
C VAL A 45 20.23 -12.90 -3.79
N ARG A 46 20.96 -13.90 -4.32
CA ARG A 46 22.43 -13.89 -4.32
C ARG A 46 23.00 -12.70 -5.07
N ALA A 47 22.44 -12.33 -6.21
CA ALA A 47 22.89 -11.17 -6.98
C ALA A 47 22.66 -9.84 -6.22
N LEU A 48 21.51 -9.68 -5.58
CA LEU A 48 21.21 -8.52 -4.73
C LEU A 48 22.16 -8.43 -3.53
N VAL A 49 22.37 -9.53 -2.82
CA VAL A 49 23.29 -9.60 -1.67
C VAL A 49 24.73 -9.32 -2.10
N ALA A 50 25.17 -9.87 -3.23
CA ALA A 50 26.50 -9.60 -3.80
C ALA A 50 26.69 -8.12 -4.19
N ALA A 51 25.61 -7.43 -4.56
CA ALA A 51 25.61 -5.99 -4.80
C ALA A 51 25.58 -5.15 -3.50
N GLY A 52 25.64 -5.78 -2.32
CA GLY A 52 25.62 -5.11 -1.02
C GLY A 52 24.23 -4.69 -0.54
N ILE A 53 23.16 -5.22 -1.13
CA ILE A 53 21.78 -4.88 -0.80
C ILE A 53 21.25 -5.84 0.26
N ALA A 54 20.69 -5.31 1.36
CA ALA A 54 19.98 -6.11 2.34
C ALA A 54 18.65 -6.63 1.76
N VAL A 55 18.45 -7.95 1.77
CA VAL A 55 17.27 -8.61 1.18
C VAL A 55 16.40 -9.27 2.24
N MET A 56 15.10 -8.99 2.19
CA MET A 56 14.06 -9.72 2.91
C MET A 56 13.38 -10.70 1.94
N GLY A 57 13.43 -11.99 2.26
CA GLY A 57 12.68 -13.00 1.50
C GLY A 57 11.18 -12.96 1.82
N HIS A 58 10.35 -13.49 0.93
CA HIS A 58 8.92 -13.66 1.17
C HIS A 58 8.44 -15.00 0.57
N ILE A 59 7.98 -15.90 1.44
CA ILE A 59 7.44 -17.22 1.10
C ILE A 59 6.08 -17.46 1.79
N GLY A 60 5.43 -18.57 1.43
CA GLY A 60 4.03 -18.80 1.75
C GLY A 60 3.19 -18.34 0.56
N LEU A 61 2.06 -17.69 0.83
CA LEU A 61 1.32 -17.01 -0.22
C LEU A 61 2.17 -15.83 -0.73
N THR A 62 2.41 -15.79 -2.03
CA THR A 62 3.12 -14.68 -2.68
C THR A 62 2.11 -13.96 -3.58
N PRO A 63 1.56 -12.80 -3.17
CA PRO A 63 0.52 -12.11 -3.91
C PRO A 63 0.86 -11.84 -5.38
N GLN A 64 2.12 -11.60 -5.73
CA GLN A 64 2.56 -11.41 -7.11
C GLN A 64 2.34 -12.66 -7.99
N SER A 65 2.23 -13.84 -7.36
CA SER A 65 1.97 -15.13 -8.00
C SER A 65 0.59 -15.70 -7.66
N HIS A 66 -0.36 -14.88 -7.16
CA HIS A 66 -1.66 -15.38 -6.70
C HIS A 66 -2.40 -16.18 -7.79
N ALA A 67 -2.30 -15.78 -9.06
CA ALA A 67 -2.97 -16.46 -10.17
C ALA A 67 -2.44 -17.88 -10.34
N ALA A 68 -1.11 -18.06 -10.32
CA ALA A 68 -0.46 -19.36 -10.39
C ALA A 68 -0.78 -20.23 -9.16
N LEU A 69 -1.00 -19.60 -7.99
CA LEU A 69 -1.38 -20.28 -6.75
C LEU A 69 -2.89 -20.58 -6.63
N GLY A 70 -3.69 -20.22 -7.64
CA GLY A 70 -5.15 -20.42 -7.63
C GLY A 70 -5.91 -19.46 -6.70
N GLY A 71 -5.36 -18.27 -6.48
CA GLY A 71 -5.89 -17.19 -5.64
C GLY A 71 -5.20 -17.06 -4.29
N TYR A 72 -5.79 -16.27 -3.39
CA TYR A 72 -5.30 -16.04 -2.04
C TYR A 72 -5.59 -17.24 -1.13
N ARG A 73 -4.75 -18.27 -1.24
CA ARG A 73 -4.90 -19.54 -0.50
C ARG A 73 -3.77 -19.74 0.50
N VAL A 74 -4.11 -20.39 1.61
CA VAL A 74 -3.13 -20.81 2.64
C VAL A 74 -2.17 -21.83 2.04
N GLN A 75 -0.87 -21.64 2.28
CA GLN A 75 0.22 -22.50 1.79
C GLN A 75 0.77 -23.38 2.92
N GLY A 76 1.32 -24.56 2.61
CA GLY A 76 1.89 -25.45 3.64
C GLY A 76 0.83 -26.24 4.43
N ARG A 77 -0.29 -26.61 3.80
CA ARG A 77 -1.39 -27.36 4.45
C ARG A 77 -1.08 -28.85 4.58
N THR A 78 -0.26 -29.41 3.70
CA THR A 78 0.20 -30.79 3.77
C THR A 78 1.64 -30.84 4.28
N ALA A 79 2.07 -32.00 4.79
CA ALA A 79 3.45 -32.19 5.25
C ALA A 79 4.47 -31.95 4.13
N GLU A 80 4.14 -32.32 2.89
CA GLU A 80 4.97 -32.10 1.70
C GLU A 80 5.11 -30.60 1.40
N GLN A 81 4.01 -29.86 1.31
CA GLN A 81 4.05 -28.40 1.10
C GLN A 81 4.77 -27.67 2.24
N ALA A 82 4.56 -28.12 3.49
CA ALA A 82 5.27 -27.56 4.64
C ALA A 82 6.78 -27.84 4.52
N ARG A 83 7.18 -29.03 4.08
CA ARG A 83 8.58 -29.38 3.84
C ARG A 83 9.20 -28.50 2.74
N GLU A 84 8.50 -28.28 1.63
CA GLU A 84 8.96 -27.38 0.57
C GLU A 84 9.19 -25.95 1.08
N LEU A 85 8.29 -25.43 1.93
CA LEU A 85 8.48 -24.11 2.57
C LEU A 85 9.71 -24.08 3.48
N LEU A 86 9.96 -25.15 4.25
CA LEU A 86 11.15 -25.27 5.09
C LEU A 86 12.44 -25.26 4.26
N ASP A 87 12.48 -26.04 3.20
CA ASP A 87 13.66 -26.13 2.33
C ASP A 87 13.90 -24.80 1.61
N ALA A 88 12.83 -24.16 1.09
CA ALA A 88 12.91 -22.83 0.48
C ALA A 88 13.39 -21.76 1.46
N ALA A 89 12.90 -21.76 2.71
CA ALA A 89 13.32 -20.79 3.71
C ALA A 89 14.81 -20.94 4.07
N ALA A 90 15.28 -22.19 4.21
CA ALA A 90 16.68 -22.47 4.48
C ALA A 90 17.58 -22.01 3.32
N GLU A 91 17.15 -22.20 2.07
CA GLU A 91 17.87 -21.74 0.88
C GLU A 91 17.92 -20.22 0.77
N LEU A 92 16.83 -19.52 1.07
CA LEU A 92 16.80 -18.05 1.11
C LEU A 92 17.72 -17.51 2.21
N GLN A 93 17.73 -18.13 3.39
CA GLN A 93 18.66 -17.79 4.46
C GLN A 93 20.11 -18.00 4.00
N ALA A 94 20.42 -19.16 3.41
CA ALA A 94 21.76 -19.47 2.91
C ALA A 94 22.20 -18.55 1.75
N ALA A 95 21.24 -18.00 1.00
CA ALA A 95 21.49 -17.00 -0.04
C ALA A 95 21.80 -15.60 0.51
N GLY A 96 21.55 -15.35 1.81
CA GLY A 96 21.88 -14.10 2.49
C GLY A 96 20.68 -13.21 2.84
N CYS A 97 19.45 -13.71 2.77
CA CYS A 97 18.30 -12.97 3.30
C CYS A 97 18.50 -12.69 4.79
N PHE A 98 18.33 -11.42 5.22
CA PHE A 98 18.45 -11.05 6.65
C PHE A 98 17.20 -11.38 7.47
N GLY A 99 16.12 -11.78 6.80
CA GLY A 99 14.84 -12.16 7.40
C GLY A 99 13.87 -12.60 6.32
N ILE A 100 12.79 -13.27 6.74
CA ILE A 100 11.83 -13.89 5.82
C ILE A 100 10.40 -13.57 6.25
N VAL A 101 9.60 -13.00 5.35
CA VAL A 101 8.15 -12.88 5.54
C VAL A 101 7.49 -14.24 5.28
N LEU A 102 6.60 -14.64 6.18
CA LEU A 102 5.73 -15.81 6.05
C LEU A 102 4.27 -15.34 5.93
N GLU A 103 3.67 -15.50 4.76
CA GLU A 103 2.29 -15.07 4.51
C GLU A 103 1.34 -16.26 4.34
N MET A 104 0.22 -16.23 5.07
CA MET A 104 -0.83 -17.27 5.04
C MET A 104 -0.28 -18.70 5.17
N VAL A 105 0.55 -18.94 6.19
CA VAL A 105 1.12 -20.25 6.54
C VAL A 105 0.48 -20.77 7.83
N PRO A 106 0.11 -22.06 7.98
CA PRO A 106 -0.39 -22.60 9.23
C PRO A 106 0.54 -22.29 10.41
N ALA A 107 -0.04 -21.82 11.51
CA ALA A 107 0.73 -21.35 12.68
C ALA A 107 1.75 -22.37 13.21
N PRO A 108 1.47 -23.69 13.29
CA PRO A 108 2.48 -24.67 13.71
C PRO A 108 3.66 -24.77 12.74
N VAL A 109 3.42 -24.65 11.43
CA VAL A 109 4.48 -24.68 10.40
C VAL A 109 5.34 -23.42 10.48
N ALA A 110 4.71 -22.25 10.65
CA ALA A 110 5.41 -20.98 10.81
C ALA A 110 6.26 -20.93 12.10
N ALA A 111 5.75 -21.48 13.20
CA ALA A 111 6.52 -21.63 14.44
C ALA A 111 7.74 -22.55 14.26
N LEU A 112 7.57 -23.67 13.55
CA LEU A 112 8.68 -24.58 13.24
C LEU A 112 9.73 -23.92 12.34
N LEU A 113 9.31 -23.21 11.30
CA LEU A 113 10.19 -22.41 10.43
C LEU A 113 11.02 -21.43 11.27
N THR A 114 10.35 -20.68 12.14
CA THR A 114 10.99 -19.68 13.01
C THR A 114 12.01 -20.32 13.95
N ALA A 115 11.71 -21.50 14.52
CA ALA A 115 12.64 -22.21 15.40
C ALA A 115 13.86 -22.80 14.67
N ARG A 116 13.79 -23.02 13.35
CA ARG A 116 14.87 -23.62 12.55
C ARG A 116 15.77 -22.61 11.87
N LEU A 117 15.29 -21.40 11.64
CA LEU A 117 16.04 -20.33 10.99
C LEU A 117 16.84 -19.54 12.03
N SER A 118 18.03 -19.07 11.64
CA SER A 118 18.82 -18.12 12.43
C SER A 118 18.41 -16.67 12.17
N VAL A 119 17.70 -16.41 11.07
CA VAL A 119 17.19 -15.09 10.71
C VAL A 119 15.74 -14.90 11.20
N PRO A 120 15.33 -13.67 11.57
CA PRO A 120 13.97 -13.41 12.01
C PRO A 120 12.94 -13.69 10.93
N THR A 121 11.81 -14.28 11.35
CA THR A 121 10.61 -14.45 10.52
C THR A 121 9.58 -13.37 10.84
N ILE A 122 8.89 -12.85 9.82
CA ILE A 122 7.84 -11.84 9.97
C ILE A 122 6.52 -12.42 9.46
N GLY A 123 5.55 -12.64 10.35
CA GLY A 123 4.28 -13.24 10.00
C GLY A 123 3.23 -12.24 9.50
N ILE A 124 2.44 -12.66 8.52
CA ILE A 124 1.13 -12.08 8.20
C ILE A 124 0.15 -13.22 7.90
N GLY A 125 -0.80 -13.45 8.81
CA GLY A 125 -1.59 -14.68 8.79
C GLY A 125 -0.78 -15.97 8.99
N ALA A 126 0.36 -15.87 9.68
CA ALA A 126 1.24 -17.00 10.01
C ALA A 126 1.25 -17.34 11.52
N GLY A 127 0.35 -16.73 12.30
CA GLY A 127 0.27 -16.94 13.75
C GLY A 127 1.39 -16.28 14.56
N VAL A 128 1.28 -16.38 15.88
CA VAL A 128 2.14 -15.68 16.85
C VAL A 128 3.53 -16.29 17.03
N GLY A 129 3.79 -17.47 16.46
CA GLY A 129 5.07 -18.18 16.59
C GLY A 129 6.20 -17.64 15.69
N THR A 130 5.98 -16.54 14.98
CA THR A 130 6.99 -15.82 14.18
C THR A 130 7.72 -14.79 15.03
N SER A 131 8.92 -14.36 14.60
CA SER A 131 9.74 -13.40 15.35
C SER A 131 9.12 -11.98 15.43
N GLY A 132 8.25 -11.65 14.47
CA GLY A 132 7.53 -10.38 14.42
C GLY A 132 6.31 -10.48 13.51
N GLN A 133 5.55 -9.40 13.38
CA GLN A 133 4.34 -9.35 12.56
C GLN A 133 4.38 -8.17 11.59
N VAL A 134 3.70 -8.31 10.46
CA VAL A 134 3.42 -7.24 9.50
C VAL A 134 1.94 -7.28 9.12
N GLN A 135 1.37 -6.10 8.85
CA GLN A 135 -0.03 -5.94 8.48
C GLN A 135 -0.16 -4.79 7.49
N VAL A 136 -1.16 -4.84 6.63
CA VAL A 136 -1.49 -3.72 5.73
C VAL A 136 -2.14 -2.61 6.54
N PHE A 137 -1.59 -1.39 6.42
CA PHE A 137 -2.04 -0.20 7.15
C PHE A 137 -3.54 0.07 7.02
N HIS A 138 -4.08 -0.05 5.80
CA HIS A 138 -5.50 0.16 5.51
C HIS A 138 -6.40 -0.84 6.26
N ASP A 139 -5.98 -2.11 6.31
CA ASP A 139 -6.71 -3.17 7.02
C ASP A 139 -6.69 -2.94 8.53
N LEU A 140 -5.57 -2.45 9.07
CA LEU A 140 -5.44 -2.13 10.49
C LEU A 140 -6.34 -0.97 10.89
N LEU A 141 -6.39 0.09 10.08
CA LEU A 141 -7.12 1.30 10.41
C LEU A 141 -8.59 1.28 9.98
N GLY A 142 -8.99 0.27 9.21
CA GLY A 142 -10.35 0.17 8.66
C GLY A 142 -10.65 1.36 7.76
N LEU A 143 -9.82 1.58 6.74
CA LEU A 143 -9.92 2.71 5.79
C LEU A 143 -10.84 2.43 4.58
N TYR A 144 -11.54 1.30 4.58
CA TYR A 144 -12.46 0.95 3.51
C TYR A 144 -13.62 0.10 4.06
N ASP A 145 -14.80 0.27 3.48
CA ASP A 145 -15.95 -0.62 3.70
C ASP A 145 -15.78 -1.88 2.84
N GLY A 146 -15.30 -2.95 3.47
CA GLY A 146 -15.00 -4.19 2.76
C GLY A 146 -14.67 -5.35 3.67
N LYS A 147 -14.57 -6.54 3.06
CA LYS A 147 -14.26 -7.76 3.78
C LYS A 147 -12.82 -7.73 4.29
N VAL A 148 -12.67 -7.56 5.60
CA VAL A 148 -11.38 -7.68 6.28
C VAL A 148 -10.83 -9.10 6.09
N PRO A 149 -9.56 -9.27 5.66
CA PRO A 149 -8.94 -10.59 5.59
C PRO A 149 -9.01 -11.29 6.95
N LYS A 150 -9.26 -12.61 6.97
CA LYS A 150 -9.44 -13.38 8.23
C LYS A 150 -8.24 -13.28 9.18
N PHE A 151 -7.03 -13.09 8.64
CA PHE A 151 -5.81 -12.95 9.43
C PHE A 151 -5.58 -11.53 9.96
N SER A 152 -6.40 -10.57 9.54
CA SER A 152 -6.30 -9.17 9.95
C SER A 152 -7.28 -8.85 11.07
N ARG A 153 -6.88 -7.96 11.96
CA ARG A 153 -7.73 -7.33 12.97
C ARG A 153 -7.72 -5.83 12.70
N GLN A 154 -8.91 -5.25 12.59
CA GLN A 154 -9.07 -3.80 12.63
C GLN A 154 -8.83 -3.29 14.05
N PHE A 155 -7.95 -2.30 14.18
CA PHE A 155 -7.68 -1.54 15.39
C PHE A 155 -8.31 -0.14 15.32
N GLY A 156 -8.78 0.29 14.15
CA GLY A 156 -9.57 1.50 13.93
C GLY A 156 -10.74 1.25 12.99
N ALA A 157 -11.66 2.22 12.94
CA ALA A 157 -12.78 2.28 12.01
C ALA A 157 -12.84 3.68 11.38
N LEU A 158 -11.85 3.98 10.54
CA LEU A 158 -11.63 5.33 10.01
C LEU A 158 -12.39 5.63 8.72
N ASP A 159 -12.95 4.63 8.05
CA ASP A 159 -13.74 4.80 6.83
C ASP A 159 -14.93 5.77 7.04
N ALA A 160 -15.78 5.50 8.03
CA ALA A 160 -16.94 6.33 8.34
C ALA A 160 -16.60 7.80 8.69
N PRO A 161 -15.66 8.11 9.61
CA PRO A 161 -15.34 9.50 9.93
C PRO A 161 -14.66 10.24 8.78
N ILE A 162 -13.81 9.57 7.98
CA ILE A 162 -13.21 10.18 6.79
C ILE A 162 -14.29 10.50 5.76
N SER A 163 -15.16 9.53 5.46
CA SER A 163 -16.26 9.71 4.51
C SER A 163 -17.21 10.83 4.93
N ALA A 164 -17.55 10.91 6.23
CA ALA A 164 -18.39 11.99 6.76
C ALA A 164 -17.72 13.37 6.61
N ALA A 165 -16.42 13.48 6.91
CA ALA A 165 -15.69 14.74 6.77
C ALA A 165 -15.62 15.21 5.31
N LEU A 166 -15.38 14.30 4.36
CA LEU A 166 -15.35 14.60 2.93
C LEU A 166 -16.73 14.99 2.41
N ALA A 167 -17.79 14.31 2.85
CA ALA A 167 -19.17 14.66 2.50
C ALA A 167 -19.56 16.05 3.03
N GLU A 168 -19.17 16.37 4.26
CA GLU A 168 -19.40 17.68 4.87
C GLU A 168 -18.65 18.79 4.13
N TYR A 169 -17.39 18.55 3.75
CA TYR A 169 -16.64 19.48 2.90
C TYR A 169 -17.34 19.72 1.56
N ALA A 170 -17.74 18.65 0.87
CA ALA A 170 -18.44 18.76 -0.42
C ALA A 170 -19.76 19.52 -0.28
N ARG A 171 -20.52 19.27 0.80
CA ARG A 171 -21.75 20.00 1.13
C ARG A 171 -21.47 21.48 1.38
N ALA A 172 -20.47 21.80 2.19
CA ALA A 172 -20.11 23.18 2.51
C ALA A 172 -19.66 23.98 1.28
N VAL A 173 -18.93 23.35 0.35
CA VAL A 173 -18.58 23.97 -0.95
C VAL A 173 -19.81 24.14 -1.83
N GLY A 174 -20.67 23.13 -1.95
CA GLY A 174 -21.89 23.19 -2.76
C GLY A 174 -22.89 24.23 -2.27
N GLU A 175 -23.01 24.40 -0.96
CA GLU A 175 -23.81 25.44 -0.30
C GLU A 175 -23.11 26.80 -0.23
N ARG A 176 -21.82 26.86 -0.60
CA ARG A 176 -20.97 28.06 -0.52
C ARG A 176 -20.83 28.62 0.88
N SER A 177 -21.03 27.79 1.90
CA SER A 177 -20.70 28.12 3.29
C SER A 177 -19.20 27.98 3.55
N PHE A 178 -18.48 27.26 2.69
CA PHE A 178 -17.02 27.20 2.65
C PHE A 178 -16.46 27.53 1.26
N PRO A 179 -15.38 28.34 1.14
CA PRO A 179 -14.73 29.08 2.23
C PRO A 179 -15.59 30.25 2.74
N ALA A 180 -15.70 30.39 4.06
CA ALA A 180 -16.27 31.57 4.70
C ALA A 180 -15.30 32.77 4.68
N ALA A 181 -15.76 33.96 5.08
CA ALA A 181 -14.93 35.17 5.15
C ALA A 181 -13.67 35.00 6.02
N ALA A 182 -13.75 34.23 7.11
CA ALA A 182 -12.60 33.92 7.97
C ALA A 182 -11.50 33.08 7.28
N HIS A 183 -11.84 32.43 6.15
CA HIS A 183 -10.92 31.64 5.34
C HIS A 183 -10.50 32.37 4.05
N SER A 184 -10.86 33.65 3.93
CA SER A 184 -10.64 34.47 2.74
C SER A 184 -9.82 35.71 3.08
N PHE A 185 -9.00 36.16 2.13
CA PHE A 185 -8.21 37.38 2.25
C PHE A 185 -8.88 38.52 1.48
N SER A 186 -8.78 39.74 2.01
CA SER A 186 -9.30 40.94 1.35
C SER A 186 -8.21 41.72 0.65
N ILE A 187 -8.58 42.42 -0.42
CA ILE A 187 -7.79 43.48 -1.03
C ILE A 187 -8.35 44.83 -0.59
N ALA A 188 -7.48 45.82 -0.37
CA ALA A 188 -7.94 47.18 -0.07
C ALA A 188 -8.80 47.70 -1.23
N ALA A 189 -9.93 48.33 -0.92
CA ALA A 189 -10.90 48.76 -1.94
C ALA A 189 -10.30 49.71 -3.00
N GLN A 190 -9.29 50.50 -2.63
CA GLN A 190 -8.57 51.36 -3.56
C GLN A 190 -7.74 50.58 -4.58
N GLU A 191 -7.02 49.55 -4.14
CA GLU A 191 -6.21 48.69 -5.00
C GLU A 191 -7.10 47.88 -5.95
N MET A 192 -8.27 47.44 -5.48
CA MET A 192 -9.25 46.75 -6.36
C MET A 192 -9.74 47.66 -7.49
N ARG A 193 -10.05 48.93 -7.19
CA ARG A 193 -10.45 49.91 -8.22
C ARG A 193 -9.31 50.22 -9.20
N ALA A 194 -8.07 50.32 -8.71
CA ALA A 194 -6.91 50.52 -9.57
C ALA A 194 -6.70 49.32 -10.52
N LEU A 195 -6.88 48.10 -10.02
CA LEU A 195 -6.86 46.88 -10.84
C LEU A 195 -7.94 46.93 -11.93
N GLU A 196 -9.19 47.20 -11.57
CA GLU A 196 -10.31 47.30 -12.52
C GLU A 196 -10.04 48.33 -13.63
N ALA A 197 -9.48 49.50 -13.30
CA ALA A 197 -9.12 50.53 -14.27
C ALA A 197 -7.95 50.14 -15.20
N SER A 198 -7.09 49.21 -14.77
CA SER A 198 -5.91 48.76 -15.53
C SER A 198 -6.23 47.67 -16.56
N LEU A 199 -7.38 46.99 -16.44
CA LEU A 199 -7.77 45.91 -17.33
C LEU A 199 -8.39 46.47 -18.62
N LYS A 200 -7.99 45.93 -19.78
CA LYS A 200 -8.66 46.22 -21.05
C LYS A 200 -10.10 45.69 -20.99
N PRO A 201 -11.08 46.31 -21.70
CA PRO A 201 -12.44 45.80 -21.78
C PRO A 201 -12.42 44.41 -22.44
N THR A 202 -12.37 43.40 -21.60
CA THR A 202 -12.56 42.01 -21.97
C THR A 202 -13.97 41.66 -21.55
N ILE A 203 -14.69 40.91 -22.39
CA ILE A 203 -16.01 40.39 -22.03
C ILE A 203 -15.80 39.48 -20.82
N ILE A 204 -16.03 40.02 -19.62
CA ILE A 204 -16.26 39.21 -18.44
C ILE A 204 -17.60 38.53 -18.70
N ARG A 205 -17.58 37.20 -18.75
CA ARG A 205 -18.80 36.37 -18.75
C ARG A 205 -19.70 36.86 -17.62
N ALA A 206 -20.88 37.42 -17.93
CA ALA A 206 -21.81 37.98 -16.96
C ALA A 206 -22.22 36.93 -15.89
N ASP A 207 -22.18 35.66 -16.28
CA ASP A 207 -22.33 34.45 -15.49
C ASP A 207 -21.23 34.23 -14.42
N ALA A 208 -20.12 34.98 -14.45
CA ALA A 208 -19.05 34.92 -13.45
C ALA A 208 -19.23 35.88 -12.26
N LEU A 209 -20.20 36.82 -12.33
CA LEU A 209 -20.40 37.87 -11.33
C LEU A 209 -21.69 37.71 -10.51
N GLU A 210 -22.59 36.82 -10.91
CA GLU A 210 -23.72 36.45 -10.04
C GLU A 210 -23.20 35.62 -8.86
N PRO A 211 -23.60 35.90 -7.61
CA PRO A 211 -23.42 34.95 -6.54
C PRO A 211 -24.24 33.72 -6.94
N HIS A 212 -23.64 32.68 -7.56
CA HIS A 212 -24.38 31.47 -7.93
C HIS A 212 -25.34 31.10 -6.80
N ALA A 213 -26.62 31.26 -7.10
CA ALA A 213 -27.69 30.90 -6.23
C ALA A 213 -27.55 29.41 -5.92
N ALA A 214 -27.74 29.06 -4.65
CA ALA A 214 -27.73 27.70 -4.13
C ALA A 214 -28.35 26.72 -5.15
N HIS A 215 -27.54 25.78 -5.64
CA HIS A 215 -28.03 24.75 -6.53
C HIS A 215 -29.01 23.90 -5.72
N ARG A 216 -30.31 24.12 -5.95
CA ARG A 216 -31.38 23.34 -5.31
C ARG A 216 -31.12 21.87 -5.57
N ALA A 217 -31.06 21.10 -4.50
CA ALA A 217 -31.02 19.65 -4.53
C ALA A 217 -32.19 19.13 -5.39
N ASN A 218 -31.87 18.54 -6.54
CA ASN A 218 -32.77 17.63 -7.23
C ASN A 218 -32.33 16.21 -6.88
N GLY A 219 -33.23 15.50 -6.19
CA GLY A 219 -33.10 14.10 -5.87
C GLY A 219 -33.28 13.19 -7.10
N HIS A 220 -32.81 11.95 -6.91
CA HIS A 220 -32.96 10.74 -7.73
C HIS A 220 -32.15 10.75 -9.05
N HIS A 221 -31.30 9.77 -9.36
CA HIS A 221 -31.48 8.32 -9.24
C HIS A 221 -30.16 7.61 -8.93
N ALA A 222 -30.25 6.53 -8.14
CA ALA A 222 -29.28 5.46 -8.12
C ALA A 222 -29.21 4.79 -9.51
N ASN A 223 -27.99 4.51 -9.97
CA ASN A 223 -27.71 3.33 -10.76
C ASN A 223 -26.23 2.99 -10.66
N GLY A 224 -25.98 1.74 -10.27
CA GLY A 224 -24.66 1.21 -9.97
C GLY A 224 -23.83 0.93 -11.21
N TYR A 225 -22.53 1.05 -11.03
CA TYR A 225 -21.52 0.35 -11.83
C TYR A 225 -20.33 0.11 -10.91
N TYR A 226 -20.23 -1.09 -10.37
CA TYR A 226 -18.99 -1.85 -10.14
C TYR A 226 -19.40 -3.29 -9.85
N ALA A 227 -19.17 -4.14 -10.86
CA ALA A 227 -19.00 -5.58 -10.76
C ALA A 227 -17.59 -5.89 -11.29
#